data_AF-A0A914SMH0-F1
#
_entry.id   AF-A0A914SMH0-F1
#
_cell.length_a   1.000
_cell.length_b   1.000
_cell.length_c   1.000
_cell.angle_alpha   90.00
_cell.angle_beta   90.00
_cell.angle_gamma   90.00
#
_symmetry.space_group_name_H-M   'P 1'
#
loop_
_entity.id
_entity.type
_entity.pdbx_description
1 polymer ?
#
loop_
_entity_poly.entity_id
_entity_poly.type
_entity_poly.pdbx_seq_one_letter_code
_entity_poly.pdbx_strand_id
1 'polypeptide(L)'
;MPLLEITDERMSDVFKFQTQKLYRFLMNEFIESFPAFFSGDLFCFDGFATLYSFIPLSTVSKKLKLSTQKCANIMKENCQILLNIKPSADYLIYFKDDNEQGRQFLKAAILNSALQNPENLPYYDNQKIYCFDNKLINPGGLPLIGKIQRFHVGVVPNIIFTEDFTAVAFDTIKDIFYKPTNLFKLCCGYFQLGKIDTFPMQEYNRLNEFLDGMICLPIFGENKNVSIILSGHNSSRADAVHMIHENSEISLTMYYIVVYGYNIKHRYWPLAVAEINGKRSYYPLECLTVAPGQKAKISNLAPEKQKLFEECTNIKNFQRFEEIENVPSIFKLSKDPFCQKLQLSMEESPIHVKARIFSPPKLEYKNQQVSPDSLGKWKISSIATKYFVPSSCEKWKAVLLTSPKRIEFNQFTYR
;
A
#
# COMPACT_ATOMS: atom_id res chain seq x y z
N MET A 1 26.00 -13.48 9.02
CA MET A 1 24.64 -14.01 9.20
C MET A 1 24.49 -14.35 10.68
N PRO A 2 23.48 -13.78 11.34
CA PRO A 2 22.08 -14.06 11.05
C PRO A 2 21.57 -13.22 9.89
N LEU A 3 20.89 -13.93 9.00
CA LEU A 3 20.05 -13.41 7.95
C LEU A 3 18.68 -13.27 8.61
N LEU A 4 18.11 -12.07 8.67
CA LEU A 4 16.66 -11.96 8.82
C LEU A 4 16.13 -11.98 7.38
N GLU A 5 16.17 -13.15 6.75
CA GLU A 5 15.35 -13.40 5.58
C GLU A 5 13.94 -13.53 6.10
N ILE A 6 13.16 -12.46 5.98
CA ILE A 6 11.71 -12.60 6.09
C ILE A 6 11.20 -12.89 4.68
N THR A 7 11.43 -14.12 4.23
CA THR A 7 10.71 -14.70 3.09
C THR A 7 9.45 -15.37 3.64
N ASP A 8 8.48 -14.55 4.03
CA ASP A 8 7.10 -15.03 4.09
C ASP A 8 6.31 -14.23 3.05
N GLU A 9 5.98 -14.89 1.93
CA GLU A 9 5.16 -14.34 0.87
C GLU A 9 3.76 -13.92 1.36
N ARG A 10 3.39 -14.29 2.60
CA ARG A 10 2.15 -13.91 3.28
C ARG A 10 2.23 -12.62 4.09
N MET A 11 3.40 -11.97 4.18
CA MET A 11 3.50 -10.70 4.90
C MET A 11 2.81 -9.58 4.12
N SER A 12 1.85 -8.92 4.77
CA SER A 12 1.18 -7.76 4.18
C SER A 12 2.15 -6.60 3.96
N ASP A 13 1.90 -5.79 2.93
CA ASP A 13 2.81 -4.73 2.50
C ASP A 13 3.07 -3.68 3.60
N VAL A 14 2.10 -3.48 4.50
CA VAL A 14 2.26 -2.61 5.66
C VAL A 14 3.28 -3.16 6.65
N PHE A 15 3.36 -4.47 6.86
CA PHE A 15 4.37 -5.06 7.74
C PHE A 15 5.76 -4.96 7.11
N LYS A 16 5.87 -5.18 5.79
CA LYS A 16 7.12 -4.96 5.05
C LYS A 16 7.58 -3.50 5.15
N PHE A 17 6.66 -2.54 5.00
CA PHE A 17 6.97 -1.13 5.19
C PHE A 17 7.43 -0.79 6.61
N GLN A 18 6.72 -1.27 7.64
CA GLN A 18 7.14 -1.08 9.03
C GLN A 18 8.52 -1.68 9.29
N THR A 19 8.80 -2.84 8.70
CA THR A 19 10.11 -3.50 8.75
C THR A 19 11.19 -2.65 8.07
N GLN A 20 10.94 -2.09 6.89
CA GLN A 20 11.89 -1.23 6.20
C GLN A 20 12.14 0.09 6.96
N LYS A 21 11.09 0.69 7.52
CA LYS A 21 11.22 1.88 8.39
C LYS A 21 12.06 1.55 9.63
N LEU A 22 11.85 0.38 10.22
CA LEU A 22 12.68 -0.12 11.31
C LEU A 22 14.13 -0.33 10.86
N TYR A 23 14.38 -1.02 9.75
CA TYR A 23 15.74 -1.26 9.23
C TYR A 23 16.49 0.03 8.97
N ARG A 24 15.81 1.03 8.41
CA ARG A 24 16.39 2.35 8.19
C ARG A 24 16.66 3.10 9.49
N PHE A 25 15.71 3.08 10.43
CA PHE A 25 15.92 3.65 11.77
C PHE A 25 17.15 3.00 12.43
N LEU A 26 17.23 1.67 12.39
CA LEU A 26 18.38 0.92 12.88
C LEU A 26 19.66 1.33 12.17
N MET A 27 19.63 1.45 10.84
CA MET A 27 20.79 1.84 10.06
C MET A 27 21.30 3.23 10.44
N ASN A 28 20.40 4.20 10.62
CA ASN A 28 20.76 5.53 11.11
C ASN A 28 21.40 5.46 12.51
N GLU A 29 20.81 4.69 13.43
CA GLU A 29 21.38 4.51 14.77
C GLU A 29 22.75 3.80 14.71
N PHE A 30 22.98 2.87 13.79
CA PHE A 30 24.30 2.27 13.55
C PHE A 30 25.30 3.30 13.02
N ILE A 31 24.91 4.14 12.06
CA ILE A 31 25.77 5.19 11.50
C ILE A 31 26.19 6.17 12.60
N GLU A 32 25.23 6.62 13.42
CA GLU A 32 25.46 7.53 14.54
C GLU A 32 26.29 6.91 15.67
N SER A 33 26.09 5.62 15.97
CA SER A 33 26.78 4.94 17.08
C SER A 33 28.19 4.48 16.73
N PHE A 34 28.53 4.35 15.44
CA PHE A 34 29.84 3.89 14.98
C PHE A 34 30.53 4.88 14.02
N PRO A 35 30.70 6.15 14.40
CA PRO A 35 31.19 7.20 13.49
C PRO A 35 32.61 6.93 12.99
N ALA A 36 33.45 6.24 13.78
CA ALA A 36 34.80 5.85 13.36
C ALA A 36 34.79 4.84 12.20
N PHE A 37 33.74 4.01 12.08
CA PHE A 37 33.61 3.05 10.99
C PHE A 37 32.96 3.68 9.74
N PHE A 38 31.97 4.55 9.95
CA PHE A 38 31.23 5.20 8.87
C PHE A 38 31.88 6.52 8.40
N SER A 39 32.95 6.96 9.07
CA SER A 39 33.82 8.08 8.68
C SER A 39 33.10 9.39 8.33
N GLY A 40 31.89 9.61 8.84
CA GLY A 40 31.07 10.79 8.53
C GLY A 40 30.61 10.89 7.08
N ASP A 41 30.64 9.80 6.30
CA ASP A 41 30.14 9.81 4.92
C ASP A 41 28.61 9.93 4.87
N LEU A 42 28.09 10.34 3.71
CA LEU A 42 26.67 10.25 3.40
C LEU A 42 26.38 8.85 2.88
N PHE A 43 25.39 8.19 3.48
CA PHE A 43 24.98 6.85 3.11
C PHE A 43 23.58 6.85 2.50
N CYS A 44 23.38 5.96 1.53
CA CYS A 44 22.07 5.64 1.01
C CYS A 44 21.75 4.18 1.23
N PHE A 45 20.53 3.88 1.67
CA PHE A 45 20.10 2.52 2.01
C PHE A 45 18.87 2.17 1.18
N ASP A 46 18.91 1.03 0.50
CA ASP A 46 17.80 0.53 -0.32
C ASP A 46 16.58 0.09 0.50
N GLY A 47 16.66 0.17 1.84
CA GLY A 47 15.58 -0.22 2.74
C GLY A 47 15.63 -1.70 3.16
N PHE A 48 16.54 -2.50 2.61
CA PHE A 48 16.60 -3.94 2.87
C PHE A 48 18.01 -4.45 3.19
N ALA A 49 18.95 -4.37 2.25
CA ALA A 49 20.24 -5.05 2.37
C ALA A 49 21.44 -4.25 1.86
N THR A 50 21.22 -3.30 0.94
CA THR A 50 22.32 -2.61 0.25
C THR A 50 22.50 -1.21 0.83
N LEU A 51 23.70 -0.96 1.34
CA LEU A 51 24.17 0.35 1.78
C LEU A 51 25.17 0.88 0.74
N TYR A 52 24.86 2.05 0.18
CA TYR A 52 25.71 2.77 -0.75
C TYR A 52 26.46 3.87 -0.01
N SER A 53 27.75 4.02 -0.31
CA SER A 53 28.62 5.08 0.19
C SER A 53 29.47 5.64 -0.94
N PHE A 54 29.97 6.86 -0.77
CA PHE A 54 30.89 7.48 -1.72
C PHE A 54 32.34 7.15 -1.42
N ILE A 55 32.62 6.95 -0.13
CA ILE A 55 33.91 6.55 0.37
C ILE A 55 33.84 5.04 0.63
N PRO A 56 34.79 4.26 0.11
CA PRO A 56 34.85 2.84 0.42
C PRO A 56 34.88 2.62 1.94
N LEU A 57 33.89 1.89 2.44
CA LEU A 57 33.97 1.33 3.79
C LEU A 57 35.09 0.29 3.81
N SER A 58 35.71 0.06 4.97
CA SER A 58 36.88 -0.83 5.10
C SER A 58 36.72 -2.14 4.32
N THR A 59 37.76 -2.61 3.63
CA THR A 59 37.76 -3.81 2.78
C THR A 59 37.53 -5.14 3.54
N VAL A 60 37.42 -5.09 4.87
CA VAL A 60 37.20 -6.26 5.72
C VAL A 60 35.76 -6.29 6.19
N SER A 61 35.12 -7.46 6.07
CA SER A 61 33.78 -7.70 6.63
C SER A 61 33.76 -7.39 8.12
N LYS A 62 32.81 -6.59 8.59
CA LYS A 62 32.72 -6.18 9.99
C LYS A 62 31.35 -6.50 10.57
N LYS A 63 31.36 -7.00 11.80
CA LYS A 63 30.17 -7.18 12.63
C LYS A 63 30.11 -6.05 13.65
N LEU A 64 29.12 -5.18 13.52
CA LEU A 64 28.82 -4.13 14.48
C LEU A 64 27.69 -4.61 15.39
N LYS A 65 27.78 -4.25 16.67
CA LYS A 65 26.84 -4.70 17.69
C LYS A 65 26.22 -3.49 18.37
N LEU A 66 24.96 -3.23 18.07
CA LEU A 66 24.22 -2.13 18.69
C LEU A 66 23.39 -2.67 19.86
N SER A 67 23.62 -2.07 21.03
CA SER A 67 22.74 -2.20 22.19
C SER A 67 22.00 -0.88 22.32
N THR A 68 20.71 -0.85 22.00
CA THR A 68 19.91 0.38 22.05
C THR A 68 18.67 0.19 22.91
N GLN A 69 18.52 1.05 23.92
CA GLN A 69 17.30 1.10 24.76
C GLN A 69 16.07 1.51 23.94
N LYS A 70 16.25 2.26 22.84
CA LYS A 70 15.13 2.66 21.96
C LYS A 70 14.48 1.45 21.28
N CYS A 71 15.23 0.38 21.00
CA CYS A 71 14.66 -0.86 20.47
C CYS A 71 14.07 -1.77 21.55
N ALA A 72 14.43 -1.57 22.83
CA ALA A 72 13.82 -2.31 23.94
C ALA A 72 12.31 -2.06 24.02
N ASN A 73 11.84 -0.87 23.62
CA ASN A 73 10.40 -0.54 23.52
C ASN A 73 9.68 -1.27 22.38
N ILE A 74 10.41 -1.78 21.39
CA ILE A 74 9.84 -2.51 20.23
C ILE A 74 9.98 -4.02 20.43
N MET A 75 11.08 -4.50 21.05
CA MET A 75 11.41 -5.93 21.12
C MET A 75 11.52 -6.50 22.55
N LYS A 76 11.15 -5.72 23.59
CA LYS A 76 10.99 -6.12 25.01
C LYS A 76 12.16 -6.75 25.76
N GLU A 77 13.28 -7.01 25.11
CA GLU A 77 14.50 -7.47 25.76
C GLU A 77 15.68 -6.56 25.41
N ASN A 78 16.80 -6.71 26.11
CA ASN A 78 18.10 -6.16 25.69
C ASN A 78 18.54 -6.86 24.40
N CYS A 79 17.87 -6.56 23.29
CA CYS A 79 18.17 -7.13 21.99
C CYS A 79 19.49 -6.53 21.50
N GLN A 80 20.46 -7.42 21.30
CA GLN A 80 21.70 -7.08 20.65
C GLN A 80 21.49 -7.22 19.15
N ILE A 81 21.45 -6.09 18.45
CA ILE A 81 21.29 -6.08 17.01
C ILE A 81 22.68 -6.19 16.39
N LEU A 82 22.86 -7.19 15.54
CA LEU A 82 24.11 -7.45 14.84
C LEU A 82 23.98 -7.00 13.39
N LEU A 83 24.71 -5.96 13.03
CA LEU A 83 24.85 -5.53 11.65
C LEU A 83 26.11 -6.16 11.06
N ASN A 84 25.96 -6.93 9.99
CA ASN A 84 27.07 -7.58 9.31
C ASN A 84 27.30 -6.94 7.95
N ILE A 85 28.28 -6.06 7.85
CA ILE A 85 28.63 -5.33 6.63
C ILE A 85 29.70 -6.12 5.89
N LYS A 86 29.45 -6.41 4.62
CA LYS A 86 30.41 -7.03 3.72
C LYS A 86 30.60 -6.11 2.51
N PRO A 87 31.84 -5.81 2.09
CA PRO A 87 32.07 -5.16 0.81
C PRO A 87 31.46 -6.02 -0.29
N SER A 88 30.73 -5.40 -1.21
CA SER A 88 30.13 -6.10 -2.36
C SER A 88 30.96 -5.87 -3.61
N ALA A 89 30.91 -4.65 -4.16
CA ALA A 89 31.70 -4.23 -5.30
C ALA A 89 31.77 -2.70 -5.33
N ASP A 90 32.82 -2.17 -5.95
CA ASP A 90 32.91 -0.76 -6.32
C ASP A 90 32.16 -0.55 -7.65
N TYR A 91 31.33 0.48 -7.70
CA TYR A 91 30.52 0.79 -8.88
C TYR A 91 30.90 2.14 -9.48
N LEU A 92 31.26 2.12 -10.76
CA LEU A 92 31.31 3.32 -11.59
C LEU A 92 29.90 3.55 -12.14
N ILE A 93 29.20 4.54 -11.60
CA ILE A 93 27.86 4.89 -12.05
C ILE A 93 27.97 5.91 -13.17
N TYR A 94 27.85 5.43 -14.41
CA TYR A 94 27.60 6.30 -15.56
C TYR A 94 26.09 6.38 -15.78
N PHE A 95 25.50 7.56 -15.52
CA PHE A 95 24.05 7.76 -15.68
C PHE A 95 23.56 7.76 -17.13
N LYS A 96 24.46 7.64 -18.12
CA LYS A 96 24.12 7.48 -19.53
C LYS A 96 23.97 6.02 -19.97
N ASP A 97 24.58 5.09 -19.25
CA ASP A 97 24.50 3.67 -19.59
C ASP A 97 23.40 3.04 -18.75
N ASP A 98 22.46 2.35 -19.40
CA ASP A 98 21.39 1.62 -18.75
C ASP A 98 21.95 0.41 -17.97
N ASN A 99 22.59 0.67 -16.83
CA ASN A 99 23.09 -0.36 -15.92
C ASN A 99 22.15 -0.55 -14.72
N GLU A 100 21.96 -1.81 -14.33
CA GLU A 100 21.03 -2.21 -13.27
C GLU A 100 21.42 -1.59 -11.92
N GLN A 101 22.71 -1.45 -11.66
CA GLN A 101 23.25 -0.94 -10.40
C GLN A 101 22.96 0.56 -10.23
N GLY A 102 23.08 1.35 -11.30
CA GLY A 102 22.70 2.75 -11.36
C GLY A 102 21.19 2.94 -11.21
N ARG A 103 20.37 2.05 -11.78
CA ARG A 103 18.92 2.00 -11.53
C ARG A 103 18.62 1.78 -10.05
N GLN A 104 19.23 0.76 -9.43
CA GLN A 104 19.03 0.43 -8.02
C GLN A 104 19.49 1.57 -7.11
N PHE A 105 20.63 2.16 -7.42
CA PHE A 105 21.17 3.32 -6.73
C PHE A 105 20.21 4.53 -6.77
N LEU A 106 19.72 4.90 -7.96
CA LEU A 106 18.78 6.01 -8.10
C LEU A 106 17.45 5.73 -7.41
N LYS A 107 16.97 4.47 -7.43
CA LYS A 107 15.79 4.07 -6.64
C LYS A 107 16.02 4.27 -5.14
N ALA A 108 17.19 3.88 -4.64
CA ALA A 108 17.55 4.08 -3.24
C ALA A 108 17.66 5.58 -2.89
N ALA A 109 18.17 6.42 -3.79
CA ALA A 109 18.19 7.87 -3.62
C ALA A 109 16.78 8.48 -3.56
N ILE A 110 15.90 8.10 -4.50
CA ILE A 110 14.50 8.52 -4.52
C ILE A 110 13.77 8.09 -3.24
N LEU A 111 13.98 6.84 -2.84
CA LEU A 111 13.48 6.30 -1.58
C LEU A 111 13.97 7.13 -0.39
N ASN A 112 15.26 7.47 -0.41
CA ASN A 112 15.89 8.25 0.63
C ASN A 112 15.23 9.60 0.84
N SER A 113 15.04 10.34 -0.24
CA SER A 113 14.43 11.67 -0.19
C SER A 113 12.95 11.60 0.20
N ALA A 114 12.21 10.62 -0.32
CA ALA A 114 10.80 10.43 0.03
C ALA A 114 10.59 10.14 1.52
N LEU A 115 11.47 9.33 2.13
CA LEU A 115 11.38 8.96 3.55
C LEU A 115 11.92 10.03 4.50
N GLN A 116 12.71 10.99 4.02
CA GLN A 116 13.10 12.17 4.82
C GLN A 116 11.93 13.14 5.04
N ASN A 117 10.87 13.04 4.24
CA ASN A 117 9.71 13.91 4.38
C ASN A 117 8.84 13.45 5.58
N PRO A 118 8.71 14.26 6.66
CA PRO A 118 7.93 13.90 7.85
C PRO A 118 6.42 13.79 7.58
N GLU A 119 5.95 14.34 6.45
CA GLU A 119 4.55 14.25 6.01
C GLU A 119 4.25 12.94 5.25
N ASN A 120 5.24 12.06 5.12
CA ASN A 120 5.07 10.76 4.50
C ASN A 120 4.16 9.87 5.36
N LEU A 121 3.06 9.44 4.78
CA LEU A 121 2.10 8.57 5.43
C LEU A 121 2.55 7.12 5.32
N PRO A 122 2.21 6.26 6.29
CA PRO A 122 2.86 4.96 6.47
C PRO A 122 2.41 3.87 5.50
N TYR A 123 2.06 4.22 4.26
CA TYR A 123 1.79 3.24 3.22
C TYR A 123 2.85 3.24 2.14
N TYR A 124 3.38 2.05 1.92
CA TYR A 124 4.41 1.78 0.96
C TYR A 124 4.24 0.34 0.49
N ASP A 125 3.91 0.19 -0.79
CA ASP A 125 3.82 -1.12 -1.42
C ASP A 125 5.18 -1.46 -2.06
N ASN A 126 5.97 -2.28 -1.38
CA ASN A 126 7.19 -2.94 -1.89
C ASN A 126 8.08 -2.02 -2.76
N GLN A 127 8.34 -0.80 -2.31
CA GLN A 127 9.18 0.15 -3.02
C GLN A 127 8.67 0.79 -4.29
N LYS A 128 7.36 0.70 -4.54
CA LYS A 128 6.75 1.22 -5.76
C LYS A 128 5.87 2.43 -5.52
N ILE A 129 5.19 2.52 -4.37
CA ILE A 129 4.18 3.56 -4.13
C ILE A 129 4.52 4.35 -2.86
N TYR A 130 4.62 5.67 -2.96
CA TYR A 130 4.92 6.59 -1.86
C TYR A 130 3.69 7.45 -1.56
N CYS A 131 3.12 7.34 -0.36
CA CYS A 131 1.94 8.11 0.02
C CYS A 131 2.31 9.38 0.79
N PHE A 132 1.87 10.53 0.29
CA PHE A 132 2.06 11.82 0.95
C PHE A 132 0.72 12.34 1.47
N ASP A 133 0.73 13.44 2.23
CA ASP A 133 -0.53 14.15 2.49
C ASP A 133 -1.18 14.52 1.14
N ASN A 134 -2.45 14.12 0.99
CA ASN A 134 -3.24 14.40 -0.21
C ASN A 134 -3.19 15.87 -0.61
N LYS A 135 -3.09 16.81 0.35
CA LYS A 135 -3.05 18.25 0.05
C LYS A 135 -1.78 18.69 -0.68
N LEU A 136 -0.69 17.95 -0.55
CA LEU A 136 0.55 18.24 -1.27
C LEU A 136 0.43 17.92 -2.76
N ILE A 137 -0.33 16.87 -3.10
CA ILE A 137 -0.46 16.39 -4.48
C ILE A 137 -1.75 16.93 -5.14
N ASN A 138 -2.82 16.98 -4.37
CA ASN A 138 -4.11 17.50 -4.77
C ASN A 138 -4.58 18.55 -3.73
N PRO A 139 -4.24 19.83 -3.92
CA PRO A 139 -4.60 20.92 -3.00
C PRO A 139 -6.11 21.08 -2.82
N GLY A 140 -6.92 20.69 -3.82
CA GLY A 140 -8.37 20.65 -3.75
C GLY A 140 -8.92 19.58 -2.79
N GLY A 141 -8.05 18.66 -2.36
CA GLY A 141 -8.39 17.55 -1.48
C GLY A 141 -9.16 16.45 -2.21
N LEU A 142 -9.31 15.32 -1.51
CA LEU A 142 -10.12 14.20 -1.97
C LEU A 142 -11.43 14.13 -1.17
N PRO A 143 -12.52 13.60 -1.77
CA PRO A 143 -13.78 13.48 -1.08
C PRO A 143 -13.67 12.55 0.13
N LEU A 144 -14.54 12.75 1.12
CA LEU A 144 -14.61 11.88 2.28
C LEU A 144 -15.31 10.58 1.92
N ILE A 145 -14.63 9.44 2.13
CA ILE A 145 -15.21 8.11 1.96
C ILE A 145 -15.66 7.55 3.31
N GLY A 146 -16.74 8.15 3.83
CA GLY A 146 -17.35 7.74 5.10
C GLY A 146 -16.46 7.90 6.34
N LYS A 147 -16.87 7.25 7.44
CA LYS A 147 -16.26 7.45 8.77
C LYS A 147 -15.01 6.61 9.02
N ILE A 148 -14.92 5.44 8.40
CA ILE A 148 -13.88 4.44 8.68
C ILE A 148 -12.80 4.34 7.60
N GLN A 149 -13.00 4.97 6.45
CA GLN A 149 -12.09 4.93 5.31
C GLN A 149 -11.69 6.36 4.91
N ARG A 150 -10.57 6.47 4.19
CA ARG A 150 -10.07 7.70 3.57
C ARG A 150 -9.39 7.37 2.25
N PHE A 151 -9.45 8.28 1.29
CA PHE A 151 -8.59 8.18 0.11
C PHE A 151 -7.15 8.60 0.46
N HIS A 152 -6.18 8.01 -0.23
CA HIS A 152 -4.82 8.51 -0.34
C HIS A 152 -4.38 8.59 -1.78
N VAL A 153 -3.55 9.59 -2.07
CA VAL A 153 -2.76 9.67 -3.27
C VAL A 153 -1.36 9.11 -2.98
N GLY A 154 -1.01 8.06 -3.69
CA GLY A 154 0.34 7.54 -3.80
C GLY A 154 1.04 8.05 -5.05
N VAL A 155 2.36 8.09 -5.02
CA VAL A 155 3.23 8.41 -6.16
C VAL A 155 4.05 7.20 -6.51
N VAL A 156 4.16 6.89 -7.80
CA VAL A 156 5.02 5.84 -8.35
C VAL A 156 6.13 6.48 -9.16
N PRO A 157 7.34 6.63 -8.59
CA PRO A 157 8.50 7.04 -9.35
C PRO A 157 9.07 5.86 -10.13
N ASN A 158 9.40 6.09 -11.39
CA ASN A 158 10.15 5.16 -12.23
C ASN A 158 11.29 5.90 -12.92
N ILE A 159 12.41 5.21 -13.14
CA ILE A 159 13.58 5.81 -13.81
C ILE A 159 13.63 5.30 -15.25
N ILE A 160 13.70 6.24 -16.18
CA ILE A 160 13.78 5.99 -17.62
C ILE A 160 15.16 6.43 -18.08
N PHE A 161 15.86 5.53 -18.76
CA PHE A 161 17.11 5.82 -19.44
C PHE A 161 16.82 5.91 -20.93
N THR A 162 17.35 6.95 -21.56
CA THR A 162 17.32 7.14 -23.01
C THR A 162 18.74 7.39 -23.48
N GLU A 163 18.97 7.38 -24.80
CA GLU A 163 20.28 7.70 -25.38
C GLU A 163 20.73 9.13 -25.01
N ASP A 164 19.77 10.05 -24.86
CA ASP A 164 20.05 11.48 -24.69
C ASP A 164 20.01 11.95 -23.24
N PHE A 165 19.14 11.34 -22.41
CA PHE A 165 18.89 11.77 -21.04
C PHE A 165 18.40 10.65 -20.12
N THR A 166 18.55 10.88 -18.82
CA THR A 166 17.93 10.08 -17.77
C THR A 166 16.80 10.88 -17.14
N ALA A 167 15.63 10.28 -17.02
CA ALA A 167 14.42 10.92 -16.51
C ALA A 167 13.82 10.13 -15.35
N VAL A 168 13.16 10.85 -14.45
CA VAL A 168 12.28 10.25 -13.45
C VAL A 168 10.84 10.50 -13.88
N ALA A 169 10.14 9.43 -14.22
CA ALA A 169 8.72 9.45 -14.51
C ALA A 169 7.95 9.29 -13.20
N PHE A 170 7.15 10.29 -12.85
CA PHE A 170 6.20 10.20 -11.74
C PHE A 170 4.81 9.91 -12.28
N ASP A 171 4.12 8.97 -11.63
CA ASP A 171 2.68 8.81 -11.80
C ASP A 171 1.98 8.84 -10.44
N THR A 172 0.73 9.26 -10.42
CA THR A 172 -0.11 9.23 -9.23
C THR A 172 -1.07 8.05 -9.28
N ILE A 173 -1.26 7.41 -8.12
CA ILE A 173 -2.24 6.36 -7.89
C ILE A 173 -3.13 6.80 -6.75
N LYS A 174 -4.44 6.57 -6.86
CA LYS A 174 -5.39 6.83 -5.78
C LYS A 174 -5.92 5.52 -5.24
N ASP A 175 -5.93 5.39 -3.93
CA ASP A 175 -6.43 4.19 -3.26
C ASP A 175 -7.18 4.53 -1.97
N ILE A 176 -7.89 3.54 -1.42
CA ILE A 176 -8.69 3.69 -0.21
C ILE A 176 -8.02 2.95 0.93
N PHE A 177 -7.93 3.62 2.07
CA PHE A 177 -7.30 3.11 3.28
C PHE A 177 -8.25 3.15 4.46
N TYR A 178 -8.08 2.21 5.37
CA TYR A 178 -8.72 2.27 6.68
C TYR A 178 -8.11 3.43 7.49
N LYS A 179 -8.98 4.18 8.17
CA LYS A 179 -8.58 5.18 9.15
C LYS A 179 -8.03 4.46 10.39
N PRO A 180 -6.96 4.98 11.03
CA PRO A 180 -6.47 4.43 12.30
C PRO A 180 -7.54 4.67 13.37
N THR A 181 -8.31 3.64 13.68
CA THR A 181 -9.43 3.70 14.61
C THR A 181 -9.54 2.40 15.38
N ASN A 182 -10.27 2.43 16.48
CA ASN A 182 -10.55 1.25 17.28
C ASN A 182 -11.18 0.14 16.42
N LEU A 183 -10.68 -1.10 16.53
CA LEU A 183 -11.06 -2.20 15.66
C LEU A 183 -12.54 -2.56 15.80
N PHE A 184 -13.11 -2.50 17.01
CA PHE A 184 -14.55 -2.64 17.20
C PHE A 184 -15.34 -1.59 16.41
N LYS A 185 -14.97 -0.31 16.48
CA LYS A 185 -15.62 0.76 15.71
C LYS A 185 -15.49 0.55 14.21
N LEU A 186 -14.34 0.05 13.76
CA LEU A 186 -14.13 -0.31 12.36
C LEU A 186 -15.09 -1.42 11.92
N CYS A 187 -15.20 -2.50 12.71
CA CYS A 187 -16.11 -3.61 12.44
C CYS A 187 -17.57 -3.12 12.38
N CYS A 188 -18.03 -2.34 13.35
CA CYS A 188 -19.38 -1.77 13.31
C CYS A 188 -19.62 -0.94 12.04
N GLY A 189 -18.66 -0.10 11.65
CA GLY A 189 -18.77 0.71 10.44
C GLY A 189 -18.74 -0.10 9.14
N TYR A 190 -17.99 -1.20 9.11
CA TYR A 190 -17.86 -2.07 7.93
C TYR A 190 -19.11 -2.93 7.72
N PHE A 191 -19.59 -3.56 8.79
CA PHE A 191 -20.80 -4.40 8.77
C PHE A 191 -22.10 -3.59 8.91
N GLN A 192 -22.02 -2.26 8.96
CA GLN A 192 -23.15 -1.34 9.12
C GLN A 192 -24.01 -1.65 10.36
N LEU A 193 -23.34 -2.06 11.43
CA LEU A 193 -23.99 -2.46 12.67
C LEU A 193 -24.26 -1.23 13.53
N GLY A 194 -25.49 -1.14 14.03
CA GLY A 194 -25.89 -0.15 15.02
C GLY A 194 -25.32 -0.45 16.42
N LYS A 195 -25.99 0.04 17.46
CA LYS A 195 -25.70 -0.36 18.84
C LYS A 195 -26.26 -1.76 19.08
N ILE A 196 -25.42 -2.78 18.90
CA ILE A 196 -25.77 -4.17 19.18
C ILE A 196 -24.79 -4.77 20.19
N ASP A 197 -25.32 -5.59 21.09
CA ASP A 197 -24.53 -6.21 22.15
C ASP A 197 -23.79 -7.47 21.69
N THR A 198 -24.25 -8.11 20.61
CA THR A 198 -23.69 -9.35 20.05
C THR A 198 -23.48 -9.23 18.55
N PHE A 199 -22.44 -9.87 18.02
CA PHE A 199 -22.17 -9.89 16.58
C PHE A 199 -23.03 -10.94 15.86
N PRO A 200 -23.66 -10.63 14.71
CA PRO A 200 -24.53 -11.57 14.00
C PRO A 200 -23.77 -12.81 13.51
N MET A 201 -24.23 -14.01 13.91
CA MET A 201 -23.59 -15.28 13.55
C MET A 201 -23.45 -15.49 12.03
N GLN A 202 -24.42 -14.98 11.25
CA GLN A 202 -24.42 -15.06 9.78
C GLN A 202 -23.23 -14.33 9.13
N GLU A 203 -22.63 -13.36 9.83
CA GLU A 203 -21.53 -12.53 9.33
C GLU A 203 -20.15 -13.08 9.74
N TYR A 204 -20.07 -14.21 10.47
CA TYR A 204 -18.80 -14.71 11.01
C TYR A 204 -17.76 -15.05 9.93
N ASN A 205 -18.20 -15.62 8.81
CA ASN A 205 -17.30 -15.90 7.68
C ASN A 205 -16.71 -14.61 7.10
N ARG A 206 -17.57 -13.59 6.89
CA ARG A 206 -17.13 -12.28 6.39
C ARG A 206 -16.26 -11.54 7.40
N LEU A 207 -16.51 -11.71 8.70
CA LEU A 207 -15.64 -11.19 9.77
C LEU A 207 -14.27 -11.84 9.73
N ASN A 208 -14.21 -13.15 9.50
CA ASN A 208 -12.95 -13.87 9.41
C ASN A 208 -12.11 -13.35 8.24
N GLU A 209 -12.70 -13.27 7.04
CA GLU A 209 -12.04 -12.72 5.84
C GLU A 209 -11.63 -11.26 5.98
N PHE A 210 -12.38 -10.49 6.78
CA PHE A 210 -12.10 -9.09 7.03
C PHE A 210 -10.93 -8.88 8.00
N LEU A 211 -10.87 -9.69 9.07
CA LEU A 211 -9.82 -9.59 10.09
C LEU A 211 -8.53 -10.27 9.66
N ASP A 212 -8.58 -11.29 8.81
CA ASP A 212 -7.39 -11.99 8.35
C ASP A 212 -6.40 -11.04 7.63
N GLY A 213 -5.17 -11.02 8.11
CA GLY A 213 -4.09 -10.15 7.65
C GLY A 213 -4.17 -8.70 8.13
N MET A 214 -5.20 -8.30 8.90
CA MET A 214 -5.26 -6.95 9.47
C MET A 214 -4.18 -6.75 10.53
N ILE A 215 -3.50 -5.62 10.46
CA ILE A 215 -2.51 -5.20 11.45
C ILE A 215 -3.16 -4.29 12.48
N CYS A 216 -3.04 -4.63 13.75
CA CYS A 216 -3.56 -3.84 14.86
C CYS A 216 -2.47 -3.49 15.86
N LEU A 217 -2.71 -2.43 16.62
CA LEU A 217 -1.92 -1.97 17.75
C LEU A 217 -2.78 -2.12 19.03
N PRO A 218 -2.26 -2.76 20.09
CA PRO A 218 -2.99 -2.85 21.35
C PRO A 218 -3.06 -1.47 22.00
N ILE A 219 -4.18 -1.16 22.66
CA ILE A 219 -4.34 0.11 23.40
C ILE A 219 -3.94 0.00 24.88
N PHE A 220 -3.55 -1.20 25.31
CA PHE A 220 -3.32 -1.59 26.69
C PHE A 220 -1.87 -2.07 26.91
N GLY A 221 -1.47 -2.12 28.18
CA GLY A 221 -0.13 -2.52 28.60
C GLY A 221 0.98 -1.58 28.12
N GLU A 222 2.22 -2.01 28.31
CA GLU A 222 3.43 -1.30 27.82
C GLU A 222 3.66 -1.48 26.31
N ASN A 223 2.88 -2.35 25.67
CA ASN A 223 3.06 -2.82 24.29
C ASN A 223 2.33 -2.00 23.22
N LYS A 224 1.97 -0.75 23.49
CA LYS A 224 1.08 0.04 22.62
C LYS A 224 1.61 0.27 21.20
N ASN A 225 2.88 0.01 20.97
CA ASN A 225 3.56 0.18 19.68
C ASN A 225 3.91 -1.13 18.97
N VAL A 226 3.61 -2.29 19.57
CA VAL A 226 3.88 -3.59 18.94
C VAL A 226 2.71 -3.94 18.02
N SER A 227 3.00 -4.11 16.74
CA SER A 227 2.00 -4.51 15.75
C SER A 227 1.64 -6.00 15.89
N ILE A 228 0.35 -6.28 15.77
CA ILE A 228 -0.23 -7.62 15.85
C ILE A 228 -0.91 -7.89 14.51
N ILE A 229 -0.49 -8.94 13.82
CA ILE A 229 -1.18 -9.41 12.61
C ILE A 229 -2.29 -10.37 13.05
N LEU A 230 -3.51 -10.05 12.65
CA LEU A 230 -4.67 -10.89 12.92
C LEU A 230 -4.74 -12.03 11.90
N SER A 231 -5.20 -13.18 12.38
CA SER A 231 -5.40 -14.43 11.62
C SER A 231 -6.89 -14.79 11.48
N GLY A 232 -7.77 -13.90 11.95
CA GLY A 232 -9.22 -14.10 11.96
C GLY A 232 -9.86 -13.82 13.32
N HIS A 233 -10.90 -14.60 13.65
CA HIS A 233 -11.68 -14.46 14.88
C HIS A 233 -11.89 -15.78 15.63
N ASN A 234 -12.26 -15.65 16.90
CA ASN A 234 -12.84 -16.71 17.73
C ASN A 234 -14.27 -16.30 18.11
N SER A 235 -15.23 -17.19 17.87
CA SER A 235 -16.66 -17.01 18.18
C SER A 235 -16.99 -16.97 19.68
N SER A 236 -16.06 -17.41 20.55
CA SER A 236 -16.24 -17.38 22.00
C SER A 236 -16.24 -15.96 22.55
N ARG A 237 -16.97 -15.80 23.65
CA ARG A 237 -17.05 -14.54 24.42
C ARG A 237 -15.81 -14.36 25.30
N ALA A 238 -15.50 -13.11 25.64
CA ALA A 238 -14.37 -12.78 26.51
C ALA A 238 -14.47 -13.35 27.94
N ASP A 239 -15.65 -13.74 28.40
CA ASP A 239 -15.86 -14.39 29.70
C ASP A 239 -15.83 -15.92 29.62
N ALA A 240 -15.99 -16.49 28.43
CA ALA A 240 -15.94 -17.93 28.21
C ALA A 240 -14.51 -18.44 27.92
N VAL A 241 -13.62 -17.57 27.42
CA VAL A 241 -12.21 -17.91 27.21
C VAL A 241 -11.44 -17.78 28.50
N HIS A 242 -10.73 -18.84 28.87
CA HIS A 242 -9.89 -18.91 30.06
C HIS A 242 -8.43 -19.05 29.69
N MET A 243 -7.56 -18.50 30.53
CA MET A 243 -6.11 -18.55 30.38
C MET A 243 -5.46 -18.78 31.73
N ILE A 244 -4.27 -19.38 31.71
CA ILE A 244 -3.48 -19.60 32.91
C ILE A 244 -2.68 -18.33 33.21
N HIS A 245 -2.90 -17.72 34.37
CA HIS A 245 -2.13 -16.60 34.89
C HIS A 245 -1.70 -16.90 36.33
N GLU A 246 -0.40 -16.79 36.62
CA GLU A 246 0.17 -17.10 37.95
C GLU A 246 -0.28 -18.46 38.53
N ASN A 247 -0.30 -19.49 37.68
CA ASN A 247 -0.75 -20.85 38.00
C ASN A 247 -2.23 -20.99 38.38
N SER A 248 -3.05 -19.97 38.10
CA SER A 248 -4.50 -20.00 38.28
C SER A 248 -5.22 -19.81 36.93
N GLU A 249 -6.34 -20.49 36.74
CA GLU A 249 -7.20 -20.30 35.57
C GLU A 249 -8.06 -19.05 35.79
N ILE A 250 -7.94 -18.09 34.88
CA ILE A 250 -8.66 -16.82 34.93
C ILE A 250 -9.35 -16.57 33.59
N SER A 251 -10.57 -16.02 33.60
CA SER A 251 -11.24 -15.63 32.36
C SER A 251 -10.48 -14.47 31.70
N LEU A 252 -10.55 -14.37 30.37
CA LEU A 252 -9.90 -13.29 29.63
C LEU A 252 -10.40 -11.92 30.11
N THR A 253 -11.69 -11.81 30.47
CA THR A 253 -12.24 -10.58 31.04
C THR A 253 -11.57 -10.20 32.36
N MET A 254 -11.41 -11.15 33.28
CA MET A 254 -10.79 -10.89 34.57
C MET A 254 -9.29 -10.66 34.43
N TYR A 255 -8.62 -11.33 33.48
CA TYR A 255 -7.23 -11.07 33.14
C TYR A 255 -7.00 -9.59 32.73
N TYR A 256 -7.85 -9.05 31.84
CA TYR A 256 -7.73 -7.65 31.42
C TYR A 256 -7.98 -6.64 32.57
N ILE A 257 -8.86 -6.98 33.52
CA ILE A 257 -9.10 -6.16 34.71
C ILE A 257 -7.90 -6.19 35.65
N VAL A 258 -7.41 -7.39 36.00
CA VAL A 258 -6.34 -7.57 36.99
C VAL A 258 -5.00 -7.06 36.46
N VAL A 259 -4.65 -7.40 35.22
CA VAL A 259 -3.32 -7.12 34.66
C VAL A 259 -3.22 -5.73 34.05
N TYR A 260 -4.30 -5.24 33.42
CA TYR A 260 -4.29 -3.97 32.69
C TYR A 260 -5.20 -2.88 33.27
N GLY A 261 -5.97 -3.18 34.32
CA GLY A 261 -6.97 -2.24 34.85
C GLY A 261 -8.06 -1.90 33.83
N TYR A 262 -8.28 -2.75 32.82
CA TYR A 262 -9.18 -2.47 31.70
C TYR A 262 -10.45 -3.31 31.77
N ASN A 263 -11.60 -2.64 31.82
CA ASN A 263 -12.90 -3.30 31.81
C ASN A 263 -13.45 -3.41 30.37
N ILE A 264 -13.58 -4.64 29.88
CA ILE A 264 -14.12 -4.98 28.56
C ILE A 264 -15.64 -4.69 28.54
N LYS A 265 -16.05 -3.70 27.74
CA LYS A 265 -17.46 -3.31 27.56
C LYS A 265 -18.19 -4.24 26.59
N HIS A 266 -17.50 -4.72 25.56
CA HIS A 266 -18.10 -5.52 24.48
C HIS A 266 -17.79 -7.02 24.63
N ARG A 267 -17.95 -7.56 25.85
CA ARG A 267 -17.54 -8.93 26.22
C ARG A 267 -18.22 -10.06 25.42
N TYR A 268 -19.38 -9.78 24.82
CA TYR A 268 -20.15 -10.74 24.05
C TYR A 268 -19.79 -10.78 22.55
N TRP A 269 -18.91 -9.89 22.11
CA TRP A 269 -18.43 -9.88 20.74
C TRP A 269 -17.34 -10.93 20.54
N PRO A 270 -17.15 -11.42 19.30
CA PRO A 270 -16.04 -12.29 18.93
C PRO A 270 -14.69 -11.67 19.30
N LEU A 271 -13.71 -12.52 19.58
CA LEU A 271 -12.34 -12.11 19.86
C LEU A 271 -11.53 -12.14 18.56
N ALA A 272 -10.67 -11.16 18.35
CA ALA A 272 -9.65 -11.23 17.31
C ALA A 272 -8.58 -12.25 17.71
N VAL A 273 -8.07 -13.00 16.73
CA VAL A 273 -7.04 -14.03 16.96
C VAL A 273 -5.76 -13.61 16.27
N ALA A 274 -4.64 -13.67 16.98
CA ALA A 274 -3.31 -13.58 16.38
C ALA A 274 -2.54 -14.87 16.67
N GLU A 275 -1.73 -15.30 15.72
CA GLU A 275 -0.82 -16.42 15.91
C GLU A 275 0.59 -15.88 16.15
N ILE A 276 1.13 -16.13 17.34
CA ILE A 276 2.46 -15.68 17.75
C ILE A 276 3.26 -16.92 18.14
N ASN A 277 4.32 -17.22 17.40
CA ASN A 277 5.19 -18.39 17.64
C ASN A 277 4.41 -19.72 17.73
N GLY A 278 3.43 -19.93 16.85
CA GLY A 278 2.58 -21.12 16.82
C GLY A 278 1.55 -21.20 17.95
N LYS A 279 1.42 -20.15 18.78
CA LYS A 279 0.40 -20.06 19.84
C LYS A 279 -0.66 -19.04 19.45
N ARG A 280 -1.93 -19.38 19.69
CA ARG A 280 -3.06 -18.47 19.48
C ARG A 280 -3.22 -17.54 20.67
N SER A 281 -3.24 -16.25 20.39
CA SER A 281 -3.53 -15.18 21.34
C SER A 281 -4.88 -14.57 20.99
N TYR A 282 -5.71 -14.32 22.01
CA TYR A 282 -7.07 -13.81 21.86
C TYR A 282 -7.17 -12.38 22.36
N TYR A 283 -7.76 -11.50 21.56
CA TYR A 283 -7.86 -10.08 21.84
C TYR A 283 -9.31 -9.59 21.70
N PRO A 284 -9.89 -8.93 22.71
CA PRO A 284 -11.14 -8.21 22.54
C PRO A 284 -10.98 -7.12 21.48
N LEU A 285 -11.96 -6.98 20.56
CA LEU A 285 -11.87 -6.03 19.45
C LEU A 285 -11.73 -4.57 19.92
N GLU A 286 -12.32 -4.22 21.06
CA GLU A 286 -12.20 -2.87 21.62
C GLU A 286 -10.82 -2.56 22.19
N CYS A 287 -10.00 -3.59 22.43
CA CYS A 287 -8.64 -3.44 22.95
C CYS A 287 -7.60 -3.24 21.83
N LEU A 288 -8.03 -3.20 20.57
CA LEU A 288 -7.18 -3.05 19.39
C LEU A 288 -7.51 -1.77 18.62
N THR A 289 -6.49 -1.15 18.02
CA THR A 289 -6.61 -0.06 17.06
C THR A 289 -5.97 -0.47 15.75
N VAL A 290 -6.64 -0.20 14.64
CA VAL A 290 -6.16 -0.54 13.30
C VAL A 290 -4.92 0.29 12.99
N ALA A 291 -3.82 -0.37 12.61
CA ALA A 291 -2.59 0.32 12.26
C ALA A 291 -2.80 1.22 11.03
N PRO A 292 -2.15 2.39 10.95
CA PRO A 292 -2.28 3.28 9.82
C PRO A 292 -1.70 2.65 8.54
N GLY A 293 -2.17 3.13 7.38
CA GLY A 293 -1.63 2.73 6.08
C GLY A 293 -2.20 1.43 5.50
N GLN A 294 -3.23 0.84 6.11
CA GLN A 294 -3.82 -0.40 5.56
C GLN A 294 -4.86 -0.12 4.47
N LYS A 295 -4.62 -0.68 3.28
CA LYS A 295 -5.52 -0.57 2.12
C LYS A 295 -6.83 -1.32 2.38
N ALA A 296 -7.95 -0.71 1.99
CA ALA A 296 -9.25 -1.34 1.98
C ALA A 296 -9.48 -2.06 0.65
N LYS A 297 -9.95 -3.31 0.71
CA LYS A 297 -10.33 -4.05 -0.50
C LYS A 297 -11.54 -3.37 -1.16
N ILE A 298 -11.39 -2.93 -2.42
CA ILE A 298 -12.44 -2.22 -3.16
C ILE A 298 -13.70 -3.10 -3.31
N SER A 299 -13.51 -4.41 -3.54
CA SER A 299 -14.58 -5.41 -3.60
C SER A 299 -15.47 -5.45 -2.35
N ASN A 300 -14.92 -5.05 -1.20
CA ASN A 300 -15.58 -5.09 0.09
C ASN A 300 -16.29 -3.77 0.43
N LEU A 301 -16.19 -2.77 -0.45
CA LEU A 301 -16.89 -1.50 -0.32
C LEU A 301 -18.34 -1.62 -0.79
N ALA A 302 -19.21 -0.81 -0.21
CA ALA A 302 -20.57 -0.65 -0.73
C ALA A 302 -20.53 -0.08 -2.17
N PRO A 303 -21.50 -0.41 -3.04
CA PRO A 303 -21.51 0.03 -4.45
C PRO A 303 -21.35 1.55 -4.62
N GLU A 304 -21.97 2.36 -3.76
CA GLU A 304 -21.83 3.82 -3.78
C GLU A 304 -20.37 4.28 -3.57
N LYS A 305 -19.64 3.59 -2.69
CA LYS A 305 -18.23 3.87 -2.41
C LYS A 305 -17.32 3.39 -3.54
N GLN A 306 -17.68 2.29 -4.21
CA GLN A 306 -16.98 1.82 -5.41
C GLN A 306 -17.13 2.81 -6.55
N LYS A 307 -18.35 3.32 -6.77
CA LYS A 307 -18.60 4.38 -7.76
C LYS A 307 -17.81 5.65 -7.44
N LEU A 308 -17.80 6.07 -6.17
CA LEU A 308 -16.99 7.23 -5.74
C LEU A 308 -15.49 7.00 -6.00
N PHE A 309 -14.99 5.78 -5.77
CA PHE A 309 -13.62 5.42 -6.11
C PHE A 309 -13.33 5.56 -7.60
N GLU A 310 -14.21 5.03 -8.45
CA GLU A 310 -14.10 5.15 -9.92
C GLU A 310 -14.11 6.61 -10.37
N GLU A 311 -15.01 7.43 -9.84
CA GLU A 311 -15.08 8.87 -10.13
C GLU A 311 -13.80 9.62 -9.71
N CYS A 312 -13.19 9.23 -8.59
CA CYS A 312 -11.96 9.86 -8.09
C CYS A 312 -10.69 9.43 -8.86
N THR A 313 -10.69 8.22 -9.40
CA THR A 313 -9.55 7.64 -10.12
C THR A 313 -9.60 7.94 -11.62
N ASN A 314 -10.80 8.08 -12.19
CA ASN A 314 -11.02 8.38 -13.60
C ASN A 314 -11.13 9.89 -13.85
N ILE A 315 -10.05 10.62 -13.58
CA ILE A 315 -9.96 12.06 -13.83
C ILE A 315 -9.49 12.37 -15.26
N LYS A 316 -9.76 13.58 -15.73
CA LYS A 316 -9.33 14.01 -17.08
C LYS A 316 -7.80 14.16 -17.13
N ASN A 317 -7.21 13.90 -18.30
CA ASN A 317 -5.75 13.96 -18.50
C ASN A 317 -5.10 15.26 -18.03
N PHE A 318 -5.74 16.41 -18.29
CA PHE A 318 -5.22 17.71 -17.85
C PHE A 318 -5.16 17.81 -16.32
N GLN A 319 -6.21 17.39 -15.61
CA GLN A 319 -6.23 17.38 -14.14
C GLN A 319 -5.19 16.41 -13.57
N ARG A 320 -4.98 15.25 -14.23
CA ARG A 320 -3.95 14.30 -13.82
C ARG A 320 -2.55 14.90 -13.99
N PHE A 321 -2.33 15.63 -15.07
CA PHE A 321 -1.07 16.34 -15.31
C PHE A 321 -0.80 17.38 -14.22
N GLU A 322 -1.79 18.19 -13.84
CA GLU A 322 -1.67 19.15 -12.73
C GLU A 322 -1.33 18.46 -11.39
N GLU A 323 -1.93 17.30 -11.10
CA GLU A 323 -1.59 16.52 -9.90
C GLU A 323 -0.13 16.03 -9.92
N ILE A 324 0.35 15.58 -11.09
CA ILE A 324 1.71 15.05 -11.26
C ILE A 324 2.76 16.17 -11.24
N GLU A 325 2.46 17.34 -11.79
CA GLU A 325 3.40 18.47 -11.92
C GLU A 325 3.91 18.96 -10.56
N ASN A 326 3.11 18.80 -9.50
CA ASN A 326 3.52 19.17 -8.14
C ASN A 326 4.46 18.14 -7.49
N VAL A 327 4.48 16.89 -7.96
CA VAL A 327 5.19 15.77 -7.32
C VAL A 327 6.70 15.97 -7.21
N PRO A 328 7.43 16.43 -8.26
CA PRO A 328 8.88 16.66 -8.18
C PRO A 328 9.29 17.53 -6.97
N SER A 329 8.51 18.59 -6.70
CA SER A 329 8.74 19.53 -5.60
C SER A 329 8.55 18.92 -4.20
N ILE A 330 7.77 17.83 -4.10
CA ILE A 330 7.52 17.09 -2.85
C ILE A 330 8.71 16.18 -2.52
N PHE A 331 9.28 15.52 -3.54
CA PHE A 331 10.44 14.65 -3.37
C PHE A 331 11.72 15.42 -3.08
N LYS A 332 11.83 16.68 -3.55
CA LYS A 332 12.97 17.57 -3.30
C LYS A 332 14.33 16.92 -3.60
N LEU A 333 14.42 16.09 -4.64
CA LEU A 333 15.64 15.32 -4.97
C LEU A 333 16.88 16.22 -5.06
N SER A 334 16.76 17.42 -5.66
CA SER A 334 17.86 18.39 -5.78
C SER A 334 18.33 18.99 -4.44
N LYS A 335 17.54 18.85 -3.37
CA LYS A 335 17.88 19.28 -2.00
C LYS A 335 18.36 18.12 -1.12
N ASP A 336 18.27 16.88 -1.62
CA ASP A 336 18.74 15.72 -0.89
C ASP A 336 20.28 15.76 -0.80
N PRO A 337 20.88 15.67 0.40
CA PRO A 337 22.33 15.76 0.57
C PRO A 337 23.10 14.71 -0.25
N PHE A 338 22.52 13.52 -0.43
CA PHE A 338 23.14 12.43 -1.18
C PHE A 338 23.13 12.71 -2.68
N CYS A 339 22.02 13.23 -3.22
CA CYS A 339 21.93 13.71 -4.60
C CYS A 339 22.87 14.89 -4.87
N GLN A 340 22.96 15.85 -3.94
CA GLN A 340 23.86 17.01 -4.06
C GLN A 340 25.33 16.60 -4.12
N LYS A 341 25.73 15.60 -3.32
CA LYS A 341 27.10 15.08 -3.33
C LYS A 341 27.48 14.45 -4.68
N LEU A 342 26.51 13.86 -5.38
CA LEU A 342 26.69 13.41 -6.76
C LEU A 342 26.57 14.49 -7.83
N GLN A 343 26.26 15.72 -7.42
CA GLN A 343 25.93 16.80 -8.35
C GLN A 343 24.74 16.42 -9.26
N LEU A 344 23.82 15.60 -8.74
CA LEU A 344 22.55 15.33 -9.40
C LEU A 344 21.62 16.52 -9.20
N SER A 345 21.22 17.14 -10.29
CA SER A 345 20.10 18.07 -10.33
C SER A 345 18.94 17.45 -11.11
N MET A 346 17.73 17.60 -10.59
CA MET A 346 16.51 17.26 -11.31
C MET A 346 15.88 18.55 -11.82
N GLU A 347 15.63 18.59 -13.12
CA GLU A 347 14.72 19.57 -13.73
C GLU A 347 13.29 19.22 -13.28
N GLU A 348 12.61 20.15 -12.61
CA GLU A 348 11.26 19.92 -12.08
C GLU A 348 10.18 20.07 -13.15
N SER A 349 10.50 20.73 -14.28
CA SER A 349 9.57 20.89 -15.39
C SER A 349 9.42 19.60 -16.22
N PRO A 350 8.21 19.32 -16.75
CA PRO A 350 8.00 18.16 -17.62
C PRO A 350 8.86 18.21 -18.89
N ILE A 351 9.35 17.04 -19.31
CA ILE A 351 10.09 16.90 -20.55
C ILE A 351 9.16 17.13 -21.75
N HIS A 352 9.52 18.08 -22.59
CA HIS A 352 8.79 18.39 -23.82
C HIS A 352 9.30 17.50 -24.96
N VAL A 353 8.39 16.71 -25.54
CA VAL A 353 8.70 15.81 -26.65
C VAL A 353 7.94 16.20 -27.91
N LYS A 354 8.60 16.12 -29.06
CA LYS A 354 7.96 16.35 -30.35
C LYS A 354 7.23 15.10 -30.81
N ALA A 355 5.91 15.08 -30.63
CA ALA A 355 5.06 14.01 -31.12
C ALA A 355 4.75 14.16 -32.63
N ARG A 356 4.37 13.05 -33.27
CA ARG A 356 3.80 13.04 -34.63
C ARG A 356 2.40 12.43 -34.58
N ILE A 357 1.43 13.10 -35.17
CA ILE A 357 0.07 12.58 -35.34
C ILE A 357 -0.02 11.97 -36.73
N PHE A 358 -0.25 10.67 -36.80
CA PHE A 358 -0.46 9.98 -38.07
C PHE A 358 -1.88 10.22 -38.58
N SER A 359 -2.03 10.32 -39.90
CA SER A 359 -3.35 10.36 -40.52
C SER A 359 -4.10 9.04 -40.25
N PRO A 360 -5.38 9.08 -39.87
CA PRO A 360 -6.13 7.85 -39.61
C PRO A 360 -6.25 7.03 -40.91
N PRO A 361 -6.18 5.69 -40.82
CA PRO A 361 -6.35 4.84 -42.00
C PRO A 361 -7.78 4.94 -42.53
N LYS A 362 -7.97 4.78 -43.84
CA LYS A 362 -9.30 4.64 -44.43
C LYS A 362 -9.83 3.23 -44.18
N LEU A 363 -11.05 3.13 -43.67
CA LEU A 363 -11.72 1.85 -43.42
C LEU A 363 -12.54 1.46 -44.64
N GLU A 364 -12.32 0.26 -45.15
CA GLU A 364 -13.02 -0.25 -46.32
C GLU A 364 -14.29 -1.02 -45.93
N TYR A 365 -15.40 -0.62 -46.51
CA TYR A 365 -16.70 -1.29 -46.45
C TYR A 365 -17.10 -1.71 -47.87
N LYS A 366 -18.11 -2.58 -48.01
CA LYS A 366 -18.42 -3.23 -49.30
C LYS A 366 -18.61 -2.25 -50.46
N ASN A 367 -19.22 -1.10 -50.19
CA ASN A 367 -19.56 -0.11 -51.22
C ASN A 367 -19.00 1.29 -50.93
N GLN A 368 -18.17 1.46 -49.89
CA GLN A 368 -17.67 2.78 -49.50
C GLN A 368 -16.44 2.70 -48.61
N GLN A 369 -15.70 3.81 -48.55
CA GLN A 369 -14.65 4.01 -47.56
C GLN A 369 -15.11 5.01 -46.50
N VAL A 370 -14.77 4.75 -45.26
CA VAL A 370 -15.05 5.64 -44.13
C VAL A 370 -13.73 6.02 -43.49
N SER A 371 -13.49 7.32 -43.34
CA SER A 371 -12.37 7.81 -42.54
C SER A 371 -12.82 7.94 -41.08
N PRO A 372 -12.06 7.42 -40.11
CA PRO A 372 -12.23 7.79 -38.72
C PRO A 372 -12.09 9.30 -38.52
N ASP A 373 -12.73 9.83 -37.48
CA ASP A 373 -12.53 11.21 -37.06
C ASP A 373 -11.09 11.44 -36.53
N SER A 374 -10.78 12.68 -36.17
CA SER A 374 -9.46 13.05 -35.62
C SER A 374 -9.12 12.36 -34.30
N LEU A 375 -10.09 11.70 -33.65
CA LEU A 375 -9.92 10.89 -32.43
C LEU A 375 -9.90 9.39 -32.74
N GLY A 376 -9.85 9.00 -34.01
CA GLY A 376 -9.83 7.61 -34.44
C GLY A 376 -11.19 6.90 -34.30
N LYS A 377 -12.30 7.62 -34.12
CA LYS A 377 -13.63 7.03 -33.97
C LYS A 377 -14.35 7.02 -35.31
N TRP A 378 -15.07 5.93 -35.58
CA TRP A 378 -15.99 5.82 -36.70
C TRP A 378 -17.28 5.14 -36.24
N LYS A 379 -18.36 5.34 -36.98
CA LYS A 379 -19.63 4.65 -36.73
C LYS A 379 -20.10 3.98 -38.01
N ILE A 380 -20.66 2.79 -37.85
CA ILE A 380 -21.44 2.11 -38.89
C ILE A 380 -22.81 2.80 -38.91
N SER A 381 -23.08 3.66 -39.90
CA SER A 381 -24.41 4.20 -40.12
C SER A 381 -25.26 3.19 -40.90
N SER A 382 -26.37 2.77 -40.29
CA SER A 382 -27.20 1.62 -40.70
C SER A 382 -27.74 1.65 -42.13
N ILE A 383 -27.77 2.82 -42.79
CA ILE A 383 -28.40 2.98 -44.10
C ILE A 383 -27.39 2.82 -45.26
N ALA A 384 -26.12 3.17 -45.08
CA ALA A 384 -25.12 3.20 -46.17
C ALA A 384 -23.88 2.32 -45.91
N THR A 385 -23.46 2.14 -44.65
CA THR A 385 -22.33 1.25 -44.33
C THR A 385 -22.77 -0.21 -44.31
N LYS A 386 -22.29 -1.01 -45.27
CA LYS A 386 -22.45 -2.48 -45.28
C LYS A 386 -21.12 -3.14 -44.96
N TYR A 387 -21.11 -4.16 -44.11
CA TYR A 387 -19.92 -4.97 -43.83
C TYR A 387 -19.21 -5.35 -45.12
N PHE A 388 -17.88 -5.24 -45.14
CA PHE A 388 -17.03 -5.53 -46.30
C PHE A 388 -17.36 -6.90 -46.92
N VAL A 389 -17.46 -7.92 -46.07
CA VAL A 389 -18.01 -9.24 -46.40
C VAL A 389 -19.21 -9.51 -45.48
N PRO A 390 -20.46 -9.37 -45.96
CA PRO A 390 -21.63 -9.69 -45.16
C PRO A 390 -21.85 -11.20 -45.10
N SER A 391 -22.26 -11.72 -43.94
CA SER A 391 -22.73 -13.11 -43.79
C SER A 391 -24.27 -13.16 -43.84
N SER A 392 -24.81 -14.32 -44.18
CA SER A 392 -26.24 -14.61 -44.10
C SER A 392 -26.54 -15.49 -42.87
N CYS A 393 -27.62 -15.20 -42.16
CA CYS A 393 -28.08 -15.98 -41.02
C CYS A 393 -29.50 -16.47 -41.28
N GLU A 394 -29.63 -17.67 -41.83
CA GLU A 394 -30.93 -18.27 -42.17
C GLU A 394 -31.63 -18.87 -40.95
N LYS A 395 -30.84 -19.36 -39.98
CA LYS A 395 -31.33 -20.05 -38.79
C LYS A 395 -30.70 -19.45 -37.55
N TRP A 396 -31.51 -18.76 -36.75
CA TRP A 396 -31.12 -18.25 -35.44
C TRP A 396 -32.11 -18.72 -34.38
N LYS A 397 -31.63 -18.84 -33.14
CA LYS A 397 -32.46 -19.11 -31.96
C LYS A 397 -32.06 -18.13 -30.88
N ALA A 398 -33.04 -17.47 -30.27
CA ALA A 398 -32.82 -16.72 -29.03
C ALA A 398 -33.33 -17.57 -27.86
N VAL A 399 -32.49 -17.71 -26.84
CA VAL A 399 -32.86 -18.35 -25.58
C VAL A 399 -32.92 -17.25 -24.53
N LEU A 400 -34.12 -16.96 -24.05
CA LEU A 400 -34.31 -16.01 -22.96
C LEU A 400 -34.15 -16.76 -21.64
N LEU A 401 -33.07 -16.47 -20.92
CA LEU A 401 -32.84 -16.99 -19.58
C LEU A 401 -33.46 -16.04 -18.55
N THR A 402 -34.61 -16.40 -17.99
CA THR A 402 -35.26 -15.64 -16.91
C THR A 402 -35.40 -16.48 -15.65
N SER A 403 -35.50 -15.81 -14.50
CA SER A 403 -35.94 -16.46 -13.27
C SER A 403 -37.44 -16.82 -13.39
N PRO A 404 -37.88 -18.00 -12.93
CA PRO A 404 -39.27 -18.47 -13.09
C PRO A 404 -40.36 -17.50 -12.60
N LYS A 405 -40.00 -16.53 -11.75
CA LYS A 405 -40.92 -15.61 -11.07
C LYS A 405 -41.34 -14.36 -11.87
N ARG A 406 -40.90 -14.20 -13.12
CA ARG A 406 -41.14 -12.96 -13.92
C ARG A 406 -41.73 -13.17 -15.31
N ILE A 407 -42.51 -14.23 -15.48
CA ILE A 407 -43.12 -14.53 -16.78
C ILE A 407 -44.60 -14.10 -16.78
N GLU A 408 -44.86 -12.84 -17.12
CA GLU A 408 -46.11 -12.43 -17.76
C GLU A 408 -45.84 -12.29 -19.26
N PHE A 409 -46.20 -13.31 -20.04
CA PHE A 409 -45.93 -13.43 -21.48
C PHE A 409 -46.91 -12.63 -22.34
N ASN A 410 -47.46 -11.53 -21.86
CA ASN A 410 -48.41 -10.72 -22.63
C ASN A 410 -47.75 -9.42 -23.08
N GLN A 411 -47.69 -9.24 -24.41
CA GLN A 411 -47.32 -8.02 -25.13
C GLN A 411 -45.83 -7.86 -25.53
N PHE A 412 -45.32 -8.79 -26.33
CA PHE A 412 -44.36 -8.42 -27.38
C PHE A 412 -44.98 -8.68 -28.76
N THR A 413 -45.92 -7.83 -29.15
CA THR A 413 -46.20 -7.61 -30.57
C THR A 413 -45.02 -6.86 -31.16
N TYR A 414 -44.11 -7.58 -31.81
CA TYR A 414 -43.18 -6.98 -32.76
C TYR A 414 -44.00 -6.36 -33.89
N ARG A 415 -43.99 -5.04 -33.99
CA ARG A 415 -44.31 -4.29 -35.21
C ARG A 415 -43.01 -3.79 -35.81
#